data_AF-A0AAD3HCK5-F1
#
_entry.id   AF-A0AAD3HCK5-F1
#
_cell.length_a   1.000
_cell.length_b   1.000
_cell.length_c   1.000
_cell.angle_alpha   90.00
_cell.angle_beta   90.00
_cell.angle_gamma   90.00
#
_symmetry.space_group_name_H-M   'P 1'
#
loop_
_entity.id
_entity.type
_entity.pdbx_description
1 polymer ?
#
loop_
_entity_poly.entity_id
_entity_poly.type
_entity_poly.pdbx_seq_one_letter_code
_entity_poly.pdbx_strand_id
1 'polypeptide(L)'
;MSLFGRKLIDSFKTKLPRLSLPVPPYHSTQYWEKVYNQLTANDVYEWGDLSFEQLKKVKYQNVYQHGIQNIYGKDMSSCKESTEENSTEVTKTKYFEDIISVQRNVGSKSILILGCGNSDLGHDVYLHYNNVHNGTNMVDIIQCDCSPSVIKSMSERYANLPHMTIVEADACASPYSKQSHASKETIDRNEDEGKDQDSVVESCNEFPFQSESVDAVVDKGLVDALFCSEKHLIPRVMMNVHKSLKPKSSFIFFSFSQPEYLLKETVVFNSIWSQHKNESKSEENKTIVSNSRLRLWEEIEVCKLKAIYMYRFAKGETEYTEKDGLLVEKASLPSMHRKIAHKCKYLENQKKVLLAYSKTIYHTSNVGWEDKRDGVEAPGDDKLKYWRNRAMAAIKKNSELEMTITALKEELEASNRVQKRLERRSAKFQYEMEAMTAEFKNHSMSVESEKRLHENHKRNEAMKKLLGTSIRDKWSNRDLGEKDESSRSLGNTVQPVGILKNKRVGYIEERDDRREHRRSSMPV
;
A
#
# COMPACT_ATOMS: atom_id res chain seq x y z
N MET A 1 24.79 -3.22 -0.17
CA MET A 1 25.44 -4.26 0.65
C MET A 1 24.34 -5.04 1.37
N SER A 2 24.31 -6.37 1.28
CA SER A 2 23.25 -7.18 1.92
C SER A 2 23.43 -7.26 3.44
N LEU A 3 22.35 -7.56 4.18
CA LEU A 3 22.41 -7.77 5.64
C LEU A 3 23.33 -8.90 6.05
N PHE A 4 23.38 -9.97 5.26
CA PHE A 4 24.34 -11.04 5.49
C PHE A 4 25.76 -10.48 5.40
N GLY A 5 26.04 -9.68 4.37
CA GLY A 5 27.32 -8.97 4.24
C GLY A 5 27.62 -8.08 5.44
N ARG A 6 26.64 -7.27 5.91
CA ARG A 6 26.86 -6.40 7.08
C ARG A 6 27.04 -7.19 8.38
N LYS A 7 26.21 -8.20 8.66
CA LYS A 7 26.37 -9.07 9.84
C LYS A 7 27.72 -9.77 9.83
N LEU A 8 28.16 -10.22 8.66
CA LEU A 8 29.46 -10.84 8.49
C LEU A 8 30.57 -9.83 8.79
N ILE A 9 30.49 -8.61 8.24
CA ILE A 9 31.43 -7.52 8.52
C ILE A 9 31.43 -7.12 10.00
N ASP A 10 30.27 -6.94 10.63
CA ASP A 10 30.17 -6.58 12.05
C ASP A 10 30.74 -7.71 12.92
N SER A 11 30.41 -8.98 12.62
CA SER A 11 31.00 -10.15 13.28
C SER A 11 32.52 -10.19 13.13
N PHE A 12 33.04 -9.84 11.94
CA PHE A 12 34.48 -9.68 11.72
C PHE A 12 35.06 -8.52 12.52
N LYS A 13 34.42 -7.35 12.58
CA LYS A 13 34.88 -6.19 13.37
C LYS A 13 34.93 -6.50 14.86
N THR A 14 33.94 -7.23 15.40
CA THR A 14 33.93 -7.63 16.81
C THR A 14 35.07 -8.60 17.13
N LYS A 15 35.40 -9.51 16.20
CA LYS A 15 36.50 -10.48 16.37
C LYS A 15 37.88 -9.91 16.04
N LEU A 16 37.94 -8.92 15.14
CA LEU A 16 39.17 -8.31 14.61
C LEU A 16 39.01 -6.77 14.61
N PRO A 17 39.07 -6.11 15.78
CA PRO A 17 38.80 -4.68 15.92
C PRO A 17 39.79 -3.78 15.16
N ARG A 18 40.94 -4.32 14.74
CA ARG A 18 41.94 -3.61 13.91
C ARG A 18 41.62 -3.64 12.41
N LEU A 19 40.67 -4.47 11.96
CA LEU A 19 40.30 -4.56 10.55
C LEU A 19 39.29 -3.45 10.23
N SER A 20 39.79 -2.36 9.63
CA SER A 20 38.95 -1.33 9.02
C SER A 20 38.43 -1.85 7.68
N LEU A 21 37.19 -2.30 7.64
CA LEU A 21 36.49 -2.55 6.38
C LEU A 21 35.81 -1.24 5.93
N PRO A 22 35.93 -0.85 4.65
CA PRO A 22 35.35 0.38 4.10
C PRO A 22 33.83 0.23 4.02
N VAL A 23 33.18 0.42 5.15
CA VAL A 23 31.73 0.45 5.24
C VAL A 23 31.35 1.89 5.57
N PRO A 24 30.51 2.53 4.75
CA PRO A 24 29.99 3.85 5.06
C PRO A 24 29.40 3.85 6.49
N PRO A 25 29.68 4.85 7.33
CA PRO A 25 29.07 4.96 8.64
C PRO A 25 27.61 5.38 8.45
N TYR A 26 26.71 4.41 8.18
CA TYR A 26 25.31 4.66 7.84
C TYR A 26 24.53 5.50 8.87
N HIS A 27 24.98 5.52 10.13
CA HIS A 27 24.41 6.30 11.23
C HIS A 27 24.94 7.75 11.31
N SER A 28 25.98 8.08 10.54
CA SER A 28 26.62 9.39 10.59
C SER A 28 26.00 10.31 9.55
N THR A 29 25.03 11.12 9.94
CA THR A 29 24.40 12.15 9.08
C THR A 29 25.44 13.06 8.45
N GLN A 30 26.47 13.46 9.21
CA GLN A 30 27.58 14.29 8.72
C GLN A 30 28.36 13.65 7.56
N TYR A 31 28.47 12.32 7.54
CA TYR A 31 29.16 11.61 6.45
C TYR A 31 28.34 11.69 5.17
N TRP A 32 27.04 11.42 5.26
CA TRP A 32 26.13 11.47 4.11
C TRP A 32 25.97 12.89 3.60
N GLU A 33 25.83 13.88 4.48
CA GLU A 33 25.82 15.29 4.09
C GLU A 33 27.09 15.68 3.34
N LYS A 34 28.27 15.22 3.78
CA LYS A 34 29.51 15.45 3.04
C LYS A 34 29.50 14.79 1.65
N VAL A 35 28.97 13.58 1.53
CA VAL A 35 28.80 12.89 0.24
C VAL A 35 27.84 13.67 -0.65
N TYR A 36 26.66 14.05 -0.13
CA TYR A 36 25.63 14.77 -0.88
C TYR A 36 26.07 16.19 -1.29
N ASN A 37 26.85 16.88 -0.46
CA ASN A 37 27.42 18.19 -0.80
C ASN A 37 28.44 18.14 -1.94
N GLN A 38 28.96 16.95 -2.27
CA GLN A 38 29.83 16.76 -3.44
C GLN A 38 29.03 16.44 -4.71
N LEU A 39 27.74 16.15 -4.58
CA LEU A 39 26.89 15.83 -5.72
C LEU A 39 26.34 17.10 -6.35
N THR A 40 26.33 17.10 -7.66
CA THR A 40 25.67 18.12 -8.48
C THR A 40 24.28 17.65 -8.89
N ALA A 41 23.48 18.61 -9.38
CA ALA A 41 22.19 18.31 -10.00
C ALA A 41 22.28 17.40 -11.23
N ASN A 42 23.46 17.01 -11.72
CA ASN A 42 23.60 16.04 -12.82
C ASN A 42 24.09 14.66 -12.37
N ASP A 43 24.51 14.50 -11.12
CA ASP A 43 25.04 13.23 -10.63
C ASP A 43 23.91 12.27 -10.27
N VAL A 44 23.92 11.05 -10.82
CA VAL A 44 22.89 10.05 -10.55
C VAL A 44 23.52 8.85 -9.86
N TYR A 45 22.98 8.50 -8.69
CA TYR A 45 23.43 7.31 -7.95
C TYR A 45 22.28 6.31 -7.85
N GLU A 46 22.40 5.27 -8.66
CA GLU A 46 21.41 4.20 -8.70
C GLU A 46 21.72 3.11 -7.67
N TRP A 47 20.79 2.89 -6.76
CA TRP A 47 20.90 1.81 -5.79
C TRP A 47 20.55 0.46 -6.44
N GLY A 48 21.52 -0.46 -6.48
CA GLY A 48 21.32 -1.85 -6.87
C GLY A 48 21.22 -2.16 -8.37
N ASP A 49 21.73 -1.27 -9.24
CA ASP A 49 21.75 -1.43 -10.71
C ASP A 49 20.37 -1.82 -11.30
N LEU A 50 19.29 -1.38 -10.64
CA LEU A 50 17.92 -1.67 -11.03
C LEU A 50 17.39 -0.54 -11.89
N SER A 51 17.19 -0.79 -13.18
CA SER A 51 16.53 0.16 -14.08
C SER A 51 15.01 0.01 -14.05
N PHE A 52 14.28 1.09 -14.32
CA PHE A 52 12.84 1.05 -14.38
C PHE A 52 12.31 0.10 -15.48
N GLU A 53 13.02 -0.02 -16.60
CA GLU A 53 12.70 -1.00 -17.65
C GLU A 53 12.77 -2.45 -17.19
N GLN A 54 13.66 -2.75 -16.24
CA GLN A 54 13.69 -4.08 -15.63
C GLN A 54 12.46 -4.29 -14.74
N LEU A 55 12.04 -3.27 -13.99
CA LEU A 55 10.84 -3.31 -13.13
C LEU A 55 9.57 -3.63 -13.91
N LYS A 56 9.40 -3.04 -15.10
CA LYS A 56 8.26 -3.31 -15.99
C LYS A 56 8.12 -4.79 -16.37
N LYS A 57 9.24 -5.50 -16.50
CA LYS A 57 9.29 -6.87 -17.05
C LYS A 57 9.42 -7.96 -15.98
N VAL A 58 9.43 -7.59 -14.71
CA VAL A 58 9.59 -8.56 -13.62
C VAL A 58 8.43 -9.54 -13.62
N LYS A 59 8.75 -10.83 -13.63
CA LYS A 59 7.79 -11.89 -13.33
C LYS A 59 7.80 -12.15 -11.84
N TYR A 60 6.60 -12.21 -11.25
CA TYR A 60 6.44 -12.37 -9.81
C TYR A 60 6.24 -13.82 -9.45
N GLN A 61 7.03 -14.28 -8.50
CA GLN A 61 6.80 -15.53 -7.79
C GLN A 61 6.22 -15.16 -6.42
N ASN A 62 5.09 -15.74 -6.03
CA ASN A 62 4.52 -15.46 -4.73
C ASN A 62 5.27 -16.32 -3.69
N VAL A 63 6.36 -15.78 -3.15
CA VAL A 63 7.24 -16.55 -2.26
C VAL A 63 6.61 -16.74 -0.87
N TYR A 64 5.57 -15.98 -0.49
CA TYR A 64 5.14 -15.89 0.91
C TYR A 64 3.62 -15.77 1.16
N GLN A 65 2.79 -16.49 0.41
CA GLN A 65 1.33 -16.43 0.62
C GLN A 65 0.85 -17.10 1.93
N HIS A 66 1.58 -18.11 2.44
CA HIS A 66 1.20 -18.87 3.64
C HIS A 66 2.01 -18.48 4.90
N GLY A 67 3.11 -17.76 4.73
CA GLY A 67 4.10 -17.54 5.77
C GLY A 67 3.77 -16.42 6.76
N ILE A 68 2.79 -15.55 6.50
CA ILE A 68 2.34 -14.58 7.51
C ILE A 68 1.84 -15.30 8.77
N GLN A 69 1.09 -16.41 8.62
CA GLN A 69 0.61 -17.19 9.77
C GLN A 69 1.76 -17.89 10.51
N ASN A 70 2.79 -18.33 9.77
CA ASN A 70 3.99 -18.96 10.34
C ASN A 70 4.87 -17.95 11.08
N ILE A 71 5.03 -16.73 10.55
CA ILE A 71 5.76 -15.62 11.22
C ILE A 71 5.04 -15.23 12.53
N TYR A 72 3.71 -15.23 12.52
CA TYR A 72 2.93 -14.92 13.72
C TYR A 72 2.79 -16.10 14.69
N GLY A 73 3.54 -17.19 14.54
CA GLY A 73 3.67 -18.20 15.60
C GLY A 73 2.36 -18.92 15.93
N LYS A 74 1.55 -19.25 14.92
CA LYS A 74 0.60 -20.35 15.10
C LYS A 74 1.44 -21.63 15.17
N ASP A 75 1.39 -22.32 16.30
CA ASP A 75 2.23 -23.49 16.61
C ASP A 75 2.46 -24.38 15.38
N MET A 76 3.73 -24.50 14.98
CA MET A 76 4.18 -25.39 13.91
C MET A 76 3.93 -26.87 14.24
N SER A 77 3.49 -27.20 15.46
CA SER A 77 3.33 -28.59 15.94
C SER A 77 2.21 -29.37 15.23
N SER A 78 1.34 -28.71 14.45
CA SER A 78 0.29 -29.41 13.68
C SER A 78 0.44 -29.36 12.16
N CYS A 79 1.42 -28.63 11.63
CA CYS A 79 1.71 -28.69 10.20
C CYS A 79 2.56 -29.93 9.94
N LYS A 80 1.89 -31.08 9.81
CA LYS A 80 2.47 -32.27 9.18
C LYS A 80 3.05 -31.83 7.85
N GLU A 81 4.33 -32.10 7.62
CA GLU A 81 5.01 -31.96 6.33
C GLU A 81 4.10 -32.55 5.26
N SER A 82 3.39 -31.67 4.55
CA SER A 82 2.75 -32.03 3.30
C SER A 82 3.91 -32.23 2.34
N THR A 83 4.24 -33.49 2.08
CA THR A 83 5.15 -33.94 1.02
C THR A 83 5.05 -33.03 -0.20
N GLU A 84 6.19 -32.43 -0.57
CA GLU A 84 6.41 -31.39 -1.60
C GLU A 84 6.00 -31.76 -3.03
N GLU A 85 5.22 -32.81 -3.25
CA GLU A 85 4.95 -33.32 -4.58
C GLU A 85 3.62 -32.77 -5.12
N ASN A 86 3.73 -31.86 -6.10
CA ASN A 86 2.72 -31.45 -7.08
C ASN A 86 1.88 -30.18 -6.82
N SER A 87 2.33 -29.21 -6.02
CA SER A 87 1.79 -27.85 -6.23
C SER A 87 2.41 -27.27 -7.50
N THR A 88 1.72 -27.42 -8.64
CA THR A 88 2.04 -26.67 -9.86
C THR A 88 2.05 -25.20 -9.50
N GLU A 89 3.26 -24.64 -9.38
CA GLU A 89 3.49 -23.26 -9.02
C GLU A 89 2.93 -22.36 -10.13
N VAL A 90 1.70 -21.89 -9.95
CA VAL A 90 1.05 -20.99 -10.89
C VAL A 90 1.78 -19.65 -10.81
N THR A 91 2.78 -19.50 -11.68
CA THR A 91 3.51 -18.24 -11.86
C THR A 91 2.55 -17.22 -12.47
N LYS A 92 1.90 -16.42 -11.62
CA LYS A 92 1.11 -15.27 -12.07
C LYS A 92 2.08 -14.16 -12.49
N THR A 93 2.11 -13.85 -13.79
CA THR A 93 2.81 -12.65 -14.26
C THR A 93 1.94 -11.44 -13.95
N LYS A 94 2.33 -10.66 -12.94
CA LYS A 94 1.84 -9.30 -12.72
C LYS A 94 2.83 -8.33 -13.38
N TYR A 95 2.38 -7.17 -13.83
CA TYR A 95 3.28 -6.09 -14.22
C TYR A 95 3.46 -5.09 -13.07
N PHE A 96 4.49 -4.25 -13.15
CA PHE A 96 4.73 -3.23 -12.12
C PHE A 96 3.54 -2.28 -11.97
N GLU A 97 2.85 -1.96 -13.07
CA GLU A 97 1.65 -1.13 -13.04
C GLU A 97 0.49 -1.78 -12.26
N ASP A 98 0.38 -3.11 -12.33
CA ASP A 98 -0.63 -3.87 -11.57
C ASP A 98 -0.33 -3.87 -10.07
N ILE A 99 0.95 -3.77 -9.71
CA ILE A 99 1.44 -3.89 -8.34
C ILE A 99 1.28 -2.59 -7.55
N ILE A 100 1.61 -1.46 -8.18
CA ILE A 100 1.34 -0.15 -7.58
C ILE A 100 -0.18 0.05 -7.42
N SER A 101 -1.02 -0.77 -8.07
CA SER A 101 -2.48 -0.76 -7.92
C SER A 101 -3.12 0.58 -8.30
N VAL A 102 -2.39 1.38 -9.10
CA VAL A 102 -2.79 2.72 -9.56
C VAL A 102 -4.05 2.64 -10.42
N GLN A 103 -4.40 1.49 -10.99
CA GLN A 103 -5.33 1.46 -12.12
C GLN A 103 -6.83 1.71 -11.82
N ARG A 104 -7.30 1.76 -10.56
CA ARG A 104 -8.75 1.55 -10.28
C ARG A 104 -9.58 2.73 -9.79
N ASN A 105 -9.01 3.87 -9.43
CA ASN A 105 -9.79 5.00 -8.91
C ASN A 105 -9.91 6.14 -9.93
N VAL A 106 -11.12 6.70 -10.03
CA VAL A 106 -11.42 7.93 -10.78
C VAL A 106 -10.93 9.11 -9.94
N GLY A 107 -9.81 9.73 -10.33
CA GLY A 107 -9.20 10.84 -9.59
C GLY A 107 -7.70 10.98 -9.89
N SER A 108 -7.10 12.08 -9.42
CA SER A 108 -5.64 12.20 -9.39
C SER A 108 -5.05 11.14 -8.46
N LYS A 109 -3.94 10.56 -8.89
CA LYS A 109 -3.28 9.46 -8.17
C LYS A 109 -1.94 9.95 -7.69
N SER A 110 -1.49 9.45 -6.56
CA SER A 110 -0.21 9.89 -5.99
C SER A 110 0.68 8.72 -5.57
N ILE A 111 1.96 8.84 -5.89
CA ILE A 111 3.01 7.90 -5.50
C ILE A 111 4.03 8.67 -4.65
N LEU A 112 4.25 8.20 -3.43
CA LEU A 112 5.28 8.73 -2.53
C LEU A 112 6.54 7.86 -2.60
N ILE A 113 7.69 8.45 -2.87
CA ILE A 113 8.99 7.79 -2.90
C ILE A 113 9.80 8.24 -1.68
N LEU A 114 10.06 7.31 -0.76
CA LEU A 114 10.79 7.55 0.47
C LEU A 114 12.30 7.36 0.27
N GLY A 115 13.10 8.23 0.88
CA GLY A 115 14.56 8.17 0.82
C GLY A 115 15.04 8.25 -0.62
N CYS A 116 14.54 9.23 -1.38
CA CYS A 116 14.77 9.29 -2.81
C CYS A 116 16.26 9.45 -3.18
N GLY A 117 17.09 10.00 -2.28
CA GLY A 117 18.49 10.28 -2.58
C GLY A 117 18.62 11.06 -3.89
N ASN A 118 19.64 10.73 -4.68
CA ASN A 118 19.87 11.33 -5.99
C ASN A 118 19.55 10.35 -7.15
N SER A 119 18.57 9.46 -6.93
CA SER A 119 18.17 8.40 -7.87
C SER A 119 17.18 8.93 -8.92
N ASP A 120 17.29 8.46 -10.16
CA ASP A 120 16.37 8.81 -11.26
C ASP A 120 15.05 8.02 -11.24
N LEU A 121 14.90 7.05 -10.32
CA LEU A 121 13.65 6.25 -10.20
C LEU A 121 12.37 7.10 -10.23
N GLY A 122 12.31 8.22 -9.50
CA GLY A 122 11.12 9.07 -9.50
C GLY A 122 10.84 9.70 -10.86
N HIS A 123 11.90 10.10 -11.58
CA HIS A 123 11.81 10.59 -12.95
C HIS A 123 11.35 9.51 -13.92
N ASP A 124 11.90 8.30 -13.82
CA ASP A 124 11.50 7.17 -14.68
C ASP A 124 10.02 6.81 -14.48
N VAL A 125 9.57 6.76 -13.22
CA VAL A 125 8.15 6.53 -12.88
C VAL A 125 7.28 7.65 -13.45
N TYR A 126 7.71 8.91 -13.32
CA TYR A 126 7.03 10.06 -13.87
C TYR A 126 6.87 9.97 -15.40
N LEU A 127 7.96 9.75 -16.13
CA LEU A 127 7.93 9.64 -17.59
C LEU A 127 6.99 8.51 -18.02
N HIS A 128 7.02 7.39 -17.32
CA HIS A 128 6.18 6.26 -17.65
C HIS A 128 4.69 6.53 -17.48
N TYR A 129 4.26 7.12 -16.35
CA TYR A 129 2.84 7.38 -16.14
C TYR A 129 2.34 8.61 -16.89
N ASN A 130 3.11 9.70 -16.90
CA ASN A 130 2.62 10.99 -17.38
C ASN A 130 2.85 11.22 -18.87
N ASN A 131 3.89 10.63 -19.49
CA ASN A 131 4.08 10.76 -20.95
C ASN A 131 3.28 9.74 -21.76
N VAL A 132 3.03 8.54 -21.21
CA VAL A 132 2.35 7.47 -21.96
C VAL A 132 0.83 7.69 -22.05
N HIS A 133 0.23 8.36 -21.07
CA HIS A 133 -1.24 8.47 -20.97
C HIS A 133 -1.86 9.76 -21.54
N ASN A 134 -1.13 10.53 -22.34
CA ASN A 134 -1.61 11.76 -23.00
C ASN A 134 -2.42 12.69 -22.07
N GLY A 135 -2.02 12.79 -20.79
CA GLY A 135 -2.64 13.66 -19.79
C GLY A 135 -3.99 13.20 -19.20
N THR A 136 -4.55 12.06 -19.59
CA THR A 136 -5.87 11.62 -19.08
C THR A 136 -5.82 10.99 -17.68
N ASN A 137 -4.66 10.54 -17.22
CA ASN A 137 -4.45 9.91 -15.92
C ASN A 137 -3.11 10.37 -15.34
N MET A 138 -3.02 11.65 -14.99
CA MET A 138 -1.80 12.17 -14.38
C MET A 138 -1.61 11.59 -12.98
N VAL A 139 -0.37 11.24 -12.68
CA VAL A 139 0.07 10.73 -11.39
C VAL A 139 1.02 11.75 -10.77
N ASP A 140 0.67 12.23 -9.58
CA ASP A 140 1.51 13.07 -8.75
C ASP A 140 2.63 12.22 -8.13
N ILE A 141 3.87 12.51 -8.48
CA ILE A 141 5.06 11.85 -7.94
C ILE A 141 5.63 12.74 -6.84
N ILE A 142 5.61 12.23 -5.62
CA ILE A 142 6.15 12.92 -4.45
C ILE A 142 7.45 12.20 -4.06
N GLN A 143 8.57 12.88 -4.06
CA GLN A 143 9.85 12.34 -3.59
C GLN A 143 10.25 13.03 -2.30
N CYS A 144 10.67 12.25 -1.30
CA CYS A 144 11.16 12.84 -0.06
C CYS A 144 12.47 12.22 0.43
N ASP A 145 13.25 13.04 1.09
CA ASP A 145 14.51 12.72 1.73
C ASP A 145 14.70 13.59 2.98
N CYS A 146 15.50 13.13 3.92
CA CYS A 146 15.86 13.89 5.13
C CYS A 146 17.03 14.84 4.91
N SER A 147 17.81 14.68 3.82
CA SER A 147 18.96 15.54 3.53
C SER A 147 18.55 16.81 2.77
N PRO A 148 18.71 18.01 3.33
CA PRO A 148 18.37 19.26 2.65
C PRO A 148 19.15 19.46 1.35
N SER A 149 20.40 19.01 1.30
CA SER A 149 21.25 19.10 0.11
C SER A 149 20.73 18.23 -1.04
N VAL A 150 20.25 17.03 -0.74
CA VAL A 150 19.58 16.16 -1.72
C VAL A 150 18.32 16.83 -2.24
N ILE A 151 17.48 17.34 -1.34
CA ILE A 151 16.22 17.99 -1.69
C ILE A 151 16.46 19.19 -2.59
N LYS A 152 17.46 20.02 -2.29
CA LYS A 152 17.85 21.16 -3.13
C LYS A 152 18.27 20.70 -4.53
N SER A 153 19.20 19.74 -4.62
CA SER A 153 19.69 19.21 -5.89
C SER A 153 18.55 18.61 -6.74
N MET A 154 17.70 17.78 -6.13
CA MET A 154 16.57 17.13 -6.81
C MET A 154 15.49 18.15 -7.24
N SER A 155 15.24 19.18 -6.44
CA SER A 155 14.34 20.28 -6.78
C SER A 155 14.84 21.08 -7.98
N GLU A 156 16.14 21.41 -8.02
CA GLU A 156 16.75 22.08 -9.17
C GLU A 156 16.69 21.22 -10.44
N ARG A 157 17.00 19.92 -10.32
CA ARG A 157 16.99 18.95 -11.44
C ARG A 157 15.61 18.82 -12.07
N TYR A 158 14.56 18.75 -11.26
CA TYR A 158 13.20 18.44 -11.72
C TYR A 158 12.23 19.64 -11.67
N ALA A 159 12.74 20.87 -11.55
CA ALA A 159 11.93 22.10 -11.44
C ALA A 159 10.89 22.28 -12.56
N ASN A 160 11.14 21.70 -13.74
CA ASN A 160 10.28 21.84 -14.92
C ASN A 160 9.30 20.67 -15.12
N LEU A 161 9.23 19.72 -14.18
CA LEU A 161 8.32 18.58 -14.28
C LEU A 161 7.05 18.88 -13.46
N PRO A 162 5.92 19.23 -14.11
CA PRO A 162 4.65 19.37 -13.39
C PRO A 162 4.29 18.03 -12.75
N HIS A 163 3.53 18.02 -11.66
CA HIS A 163 3.17 16.77 -10.95
C HIS A 163 4.36 15.99 -10.36
N MET A 164 5.53 16.61 -10.25
CA MET A 164 6.63 16.10 -9.43
C MET A 164 6.92 17.07 -8.28
N THR A 165 6.77 16.59 -7.05
CA THR A 165 7.01 17.38 -5.84
C THR A 165 8.18 16.77 -5.08
N ILE A 166 9.17 17.59 -4.73
CA ILE A 166 10.33 17.20 -3.92
C ILE A 166 10.16 17.83 -2.53
N VAL A 167 10.20 17.02 -1.47
CA VAL A 167 9.88 17.46 -0.10
C VAL A 167 10.96 16.99 0.88
N GLU A 168 11.49 17.90 1.69
CA GLU A 168 12.30 17.52 2.85
C GLU A 168 11.41 16.89 3.92
N ALA A 169 11.63 15.61 4.20
CA ALA A 169 10.87 14.88 5.21
C ALA A 169 11.70 13.73 5.78
N ASP A 170 11.69 13.61 7.12
CA ASP A 170 12.19 12.42 7.78
C ASP A 170 11.10 11.34 7.79
N ALA A 171 11.31 10.24 7.07
CA ALA A 171 10.41 9.09 7.10
C ALA A 171 10.33 8.44 8.50
N CYS A 172 11.35 8.64 9.33
CA CYS A 172 11.41 8.22 10.72
C CYS A 172 10.81 9.26 11.67
N ALA A 173 10.21 10.36 11.19
CA ALA A 173 9.50 11.33 12.00
C ALA A 173 8.40 10.69 12.85
N SER A 174 8.00 11.36 13.93
CA SER A 174 7.04 10.76 14.87
C SER A 174 5.69 10.80 14.20
N PRO A 175 4.98 9.67 14.05
CA PRO A 175 3.59 9.73 13.63
C PRO A 175 2.73 10.52 14.64
N TYR A 176 3.25 10.70 15.87
CA TYR A 176 2.54 11.16 17.06
C TYR A 176 3.35 12.19 17.86
N SER A 177 4.14 13.05 17.23
CA SER A 177 4.51 14.27 17.96
C SER A 177 3.19 14.90 18.32
N LYS A 178 2.88 14.90 19.61
CA LYS A 178 1.82 15.74 20.09
C LYS A 178 2.25 17.11 19.59
N GLN A 179 1.42 17.77 18.79
CA GLN A 179 1.26 19.20 18.97
C GLN A 179 0.96 19.32 20.46
N SER A 180 1.99 19.44 21.27
CA SER A 180 1.82 20.01 22.58
C SER A 180 1.19 21.33 22.23
N HIS A 181 -0.10 21.45 22.51
CA HIS A 181 -0.60 22.65 23.15
C HIS A 181 0.34 22.87 24.35
N ALA A 182 1.55 23.35 24.07
CA ALA A 182 2.31 24.15 24.99
C ALA A 182 1.38 25.32 25.20
N SER A 183 0.51 25.16 26.19
CA SER A 183 -0.17 26.26 26.81
C SER A 183 0.91 27.32 27.02
N LYS A 184 0.66 28.51 26.52
CA LYS A 184 1.46 29.72 26.78
C LYS A 184 1.75 29.96 28.27
N GLU A 185 1.21 29.16 29.19
CA GLU A 185 1.27 29.34 30.64
C GLU A 185 2.58 28.89 31.30
N THR A 186 3.55 28.28 30.59
CA THR A 186 4.84 27.90 31.21
C THR A 186 6.03 28.78 30.82
N ILE A 187 5.84 29.79 29.97
CA ILE A 187 6.94 30.71 29.60
C ILE A 187 7.13 31.83 30.65
N ASP A 188 6.13 32.16 31.46
CA ASP A 188 6.20 33.28 32.42
C ASP A 188 6.86 32.95 33.78
N ARG A 189 7.59 31.83 33.94
CA ARG A 189 8.13 31.45 35.27
C ARG A 189 9.64 31.22 35.39
N ASN A 190 10.42 31.29 34.32
CA ASN A 190 11.86 30.98 34.37
C ASN A 190 12.76 32.06 33.77
N GLU A 191 12.55 33.35 34.09
CA GLU A 191 13.46 34.43 33.65
C GLU A 191 14.68 34.64 34.57
N ASP A 192 14.84 33.91 35.68
CA ASP A 192 15.77 34.34 36.75
C ASP A 192 17.00 33.44 37.05
N GLU A 193 17.30 32.42 36.23
CA GLU A 193 18.54 31.66 36.39
C GLU A 193 19.33 31.56 35.07
N GLY A 194 20.27 32.51 34.91
CA GLY A 194 21.24 32.56 33.81
C GLY A 194 22.19 31.36 33.78
N LYS A 195 21.74 30.25 33.20
CA LYS A 195 22.60 29.15 32.76
C LYS A 195 22.36 28.87 31.28
N ASP A 196 23.39 29.18 30.49
CA ASP A 196 23.59 28.75 29.11
C ASP A 196 23.56 27.21 29.03
N GLN A 197 22.37 26.62 28.95
CA GLN A 197 22.20 25.29 28.40
C GLN A 197 21.56 25.45 27.03
N ASP A 198 22.38 25.28 26.00
CA ASP A 198 21.99 24.96 24.63
C ASP A 198 21.22 23.63 24.62
N SER A 199 20.02 23.61 25.19
CA SER A 199 19.03 22.58 24.89
C SER A 199 18.58 22.84 23.46
N VAL A 200 19.31 22.27 22.51
CA VAL A 200 18.87 22.11 21.13
C VAL A 200 17.53 21.40 21.20
N VAL A 201 16.45 22.17 21.12
CA VAL A 201 15.10 21.64 20.93
C VAL A 201 15.17 20.97 19.58
N GLU A 202 15.35 19.64 19.57
CA GLU A 202 15.15 18.82 18.38
C GLU A 202 13.74 19.12 17.89
N SER A 203 13.66 19.97 16.86
CA SER A 203 12.44 20.19 16.09
C SER A 203 12.02 18.83 15.57
N CYS A 204 11.09 18.20 16.29
CA CYS A 204 10.47 16.95 15.89
C CYS A 204 9.62 17.27 14.67
N ASN A 205 10.24 17.30 13.49
CA ASN A 205 9.54 17.51 12.25
C ASN A 205 8.51 16.37 12.11
N GLU A 206 7.24 16.74 11.99
CA GLU A 206 6.16 15.80 11.74
C GLU A 206 6.33 15.16 10.38
N PHE A 207 5.94 13.88 10.25
CA PHE A 207 5.84 13.28 8.93
C PHE A 207 4.74 14.03 8.16
N PRO A 208 5.07 14.75 7.07
CA PRO A 208 4.20 15.81 6.54
C PRO A 208 3.00 15.27 5.75
N PHE A 209 2.90 13.97 5.60
CA PHE A 209 1.87 13.32 4.79
C PHE A 209 0.64 12.99 5.64
N GLN A 210 -0.50 13.50 5.19
CA GLN A 210 -1.79 13.24 5.81
C GLN A 210 -2.13 11.74 5.75
N SER A 211 -3.02 11.30 6.65
CA SER A 211 -3.55 9.94 6.60
C SER A 211 -4.30 9.71 5.28
N GLU A 212 -4.05 8.56 4.65
CA GLU A 212 -4.74 8.12 3.43
C GLU A 212 -4.62 9.10 2.25
N SER A 213 -3.49 9.79 2.15
CA SER A 213 -3.22 10.78 1.10
C SER A 213 -2.60 10.20 -0.17
N VAL A 214 -2.04 8.98 -0.14
CA VAL A 214 -1.31 8.39 -1.28
C VAL A 214 -1.80 7.01 -1.72
N ASP A 215 -1.75 6.77 -3.03
CA ASP A 215 -2.18 5.50 -3.67
C ASP A 215 -1.07 4.44 -3.68
N ALA A 216 0.18 4.86 -3.53
CA ALA A 216 1.29 3.95 -3.29
C ALA A 216 2.46 4.65 -2.60
N VAL A 217 3.27 3.83 -1.93
CA VAL A 217 4.56 4.25 -1.39
C VAL A 217 5.63 3.33 -1.97
N VAL A 218 6.75 3.91 -2.40
CA VAL A 218 7.91 3.20 -2.92
C VAL A 218 9.13 3.57 -2.08
N ASP A 219 9.93 2.59 -1.70
CA ASP A 219 11.25 2.79 -1.10
C ASP A 219 12.33 2.04 -1.90
N LYS A 220 13.43 2.71 -2.20
CA LYS A 220 14.61 2.11 -2.82
C LYS A 220 15.86 2.24 -1.92
N GLY A 221 15.86 1.49 -0.83
CA GLY A 221 17.04 1.27 0.01
C GLY A 221 17.03 1.99 1.37
N LEU A 222 16.01 2.79 1.69
CA LEU A 222 15.81 3.39 3.01
C LEU A 222 15.66 2.30 4.07
N VAL A 223 14.81 1.28 3.84
CA VAL A 223 14.63 0.19 4.81
C VAL A 223 15.95 -0.55 5.04
N ASP A 224 16.78 -0.75 4.01
CA ASP A 224 18.11 -1.34 4.15
C ASP A 224 19.07 -0.45 4.93
N ALA A 225 19.04 0.87 4.67
CA ALA A 225 19.83 1.86 5.39
C ALA A 225 19.48 1.86 6.89
N LEU A 226 18.20 1.95 7.22
CA LEU A 226 17.70 1.90 8.59
C LEU A 226 18.01 0.58 9.27
N PHE A 227 17.94 -0.54 8.55
CA PHE A 227 18.34 -1.82 9.13
C PHE A 227 19.83 -1.82 9.49
N CYS A 228 20.67 -1.16 8.68
CA CYS A 228 22.12 -1.08 8.88
C CYS A 228 22.57 -0.05 9.92
N SER A 229 21.76 0.96 10.23
CA SER A 229 22.06 2.01 11.21
C SER A 229 21.18 1.87 12.46
N GLU A 230 19.88 2.05 12.30
CA GLU A 230 18.91 2.31 13.36
C GLU A 230 17.67 1.44 13.20
N LYS A 231 17.88 0.14 13.32
CA LYS A 231 16.85 -0.89 13.12
C LYS A 231 15.54 -0.64 13.90
N HIS A 232 15.64 -0.02 15.06
CA HIS A 232 14.50 0.32 15.92
C HIS A 232 13.55 1.36 15.30
N LEU A 233 13.99 2.09 14.26
CA LEU A 233 13.17 3.08 13.53
C LEU A 233 12.33 2.48 12.40
N ILE A 234 12.66 1.29 11.88
CA ILE A 234 11.86 0.59 10.85
C ILE A 234 10.38 0.50 11.26
N PRO A 235 10.04 -0.02 12.46
CA PRO A 235 8.78 0.19 13.16
C PRO A 235 8.00 1.48 12.84
N ARG A 236 8.68 2.63 12.97
CA ARG A 236 8.10 3.98 12.82
C ARG A 236 7.86 4.33 11.36
N VAL A 237 8.80 3.99 10.47
CA VAL A 237 8.61 4.13 9.02
C VAL A 237 7.42 3.31 8.53
N MET A 238 7.31 2.04 8.94
CA MET A 238 6.19 1.19 8.54
C MET A 238 4.84 1.78 8.98
N MET A 239 4.79 2.42 10.15
CA MET A 239 3.60 3.12 10.64
C MET A 239 3.27 4.36 9.80
N ASN A 240 4.25 5.20 9.50
CA ASN A 240 4.09 6.40 8.68
C ASN A 240 3.61 6.02 7.26
N VAL A 241 4.23 5.01 6.65
CA VAL A 241 3.80 4.44 5.37
C VAL A 241 2.35 3.97 5.43
N HIS A 242 2.01 3.14 6.42
CA HIS A 242 0.65 2.61 6.56
C HIS A 242 -0.39 3.72 6.79
N LYS A 243 -0.04 4.76 7.56
CA LYS A 243 -0.89 5.94 7.79
C LYS A 243 -1.18 6.66 6.47
N SER A 244 -0.17 6.94 5.67
CA SER A 244 -0.32 7.73 4.44
C SER A 244 -0.97 6.99 3.28
N LEU A 245 -0.85 5.65 3.22
CA LEU A 245 -1.50 4.86 2.19
C LEU A 245 -3.03 4.90 2.29
N LYS A 246 -3.74 5.03 1.16
CA LYS A 246 -5.18 4.77 1.09
C LYS A 246 -5.49 3.28 1.32
N PRO A 247 -6.73 2.90 1.72
CA PRO A 247 -7.13 1.50 1.75
C PRO A 247 -6.87 0.78 0.42
N LYS A 248 -6.45 -0.49 0.46
CA LYS A 248 -6.06 -1.32 -0.71
C LYS A 248 -4.82 -0.85 -1.48
N SER A 249 -4.16 0.20 -1.03
CA SER A 249 -2.93 0.70 -1.65
C SER A 249 -1.72 -0.14 -1.24
N SER A 250 -0.64 -0.03 -1.99
CA SER A 250 0.55 -0.88 -1.78
C SER A 250 1.77 -0.05 -1.36
N PHE A 251 2.50 -0.56 -0.36
CA PHE A 251 3.88 -0.17 -0.10
C PHE A 251 4.80 -1.16 -0.81
N ILE A 252 5.72 -0.66 -1.62
CA ILE A 252 6.70 -1.45 -2.35
C ILE A 252 8.08 -1.00 -1.91
N PHE A 253 8.97 -1.93 -1.61
CA PHE A 253 10.35 -1.54 -1.37
C PHE A 253 11.36 -2.56 -1.85
N PHE A 254 12.55 -2.08 -2.17
CA PHE A 254 13.65 -2.87 -2.70
C PHE A 254 14.74 -3.04 -1.66
N SER A 255 15.23 -4.27 -1.52
CA SER A 255 16.16 -4.62 -0.46
C SER A 255 17.10 -5.74 -0.90
N PHE A 256 18.39 -5.66 -0.53
CA PHE A 256 19.34 -6.77 -0.67
C PHE A 256 19.14 -7.84 0.42
N SER A 257 18.28 -7.56 1.40
CA SER A 257 17.98 -8.42 2.52
C SER A 257 17.09 -9.57 2.08
N GLN A 258 17.41 -10.78 2.53
CA GLN A 258 16.53 -11.92 2.34
C GLN A 258 15.30 -11.81 3.27
N PRO A 259 14.15 -12.42 2.90
CA PRO A 259 12.89 -12.25 3.63
C PRO A 259 12.94 -12.67 5.09
N GLU A 260 13.74 -13.68 5.43
CA GLU A 260 13.83 -14.24 6.78
C GLU A 260 14.40 -13.22 7.78
N TYR A 261 15.22 -12.28 7.31
CA TYR A 261 15.78 -11.22 8.13
C TYR A 261 14.86 -10.01 8.20
N LEU A 262 14.24 -9.66 7.07
CA LEU A 262 13.56 -8.38 6.94
C LEU A 262 12.10 -8.43 7.40
N LEU A 263 11.38 -9.51 7.05
CA LEU A 263 9.97 -9.64 7.41
C LEU A 263 9.77 -9.69 8.94
N LYS A 264 10.74 -10.22 9.69
CA LYS A 264 10.69 -10.21 11.15
C LYS A 264 10.59 -8.80 11.73
N GLU A 265 11.20 -7.82 11.08
CA GLU A 265 11.26 -6.44 11.57
C GLU A 265 10.13 -5.56 11.02
N THR A 266 9.72 -5.81 9.78
CA THR A 266 8.67 -5.03 9.11
C THR A 266 7.25 -5.52 9.44
N VAL A 267 7.08 -6.79 9.82
CA VAL A 267 5.76 -7.41 10.07
C VAL A 267 5.43 -7.51 11.57
N VAL A 268 6.41 -7.77 12.43
CA VAL A 268 6.18 -8.10 13.86
C VAL A 268 6.00 -6.86 14.76
N PHE A 269 5.92 -5.67 14.17
CA PHE A 269 5.86 -4.37 14.85
C PHE A 269 4.85 -4.25 16.01
N ASN A 270 3.73 -4.98 15.98
CA ASN A 270 2.67 -4.84 17.00
C ASN A 270 3.04 -5.29 18.42
N SER A 271 4.01 -6.19 18.61
CA SER A 271 4.33 -6.66 19.96
C SER A 271 5.11 -5.62 20.76
N ILE A 272 6.04 -4.90 20.13
CA ILE A 272 6.97 -3.98 20.81
C ILE A 272 6.25 -2.71 21.26
N TRP A 273 5.37 -2.17 20.42
CA TRP A 273 4.62 -0.95 20.76
C TRP A 273 3.65 -1.16 21.93
N SER A 274 3.13 -2.39 22.07
CA SER A 274 2.25 -2.78 23.18
C SER A 274 3.00 -2.91 24.51
N GLN A 275 4.32 -3.12 24.51
CA GLN A 275 5.11 -3.31 25.73
C GLN A 275 5.45 -1.98 26.41
N HIS A 276 5.91 -0.98 25.64
CA HIS A 276 6.34 0.31 26.20
C HIS A 276 5.25 1.12 26.92
N LYS A 277 3.96 0.87 26.65
CA LYS A 277 2.85 1.54 27.36
C LYS A 277 2.24 0.75 28.51
N ASN A 278 2.54 -0.54 28.62
CA ASN A 278 1.92 -1.42 29.63
C ASN A 278 2.79 -1.63 30.87
N GLU A 279 4.01 -1.08 30.92
CA GLU A 279 4.84 -1.07 32.14
C GLU A 279 4.22 -0.22 33.27
N SER A 280 3.26 0.64 32.96
CA SER A 280 2.56 1.51 33.91
C SER A 280 1.11 1.11 34.22
N LYS A 281 0.62 -0.05 33.76
CA LYS A 281 -0.75 -0.53 34.01
C LYS A 281 -0.79 -1.85 34.77
N SER A 282 -1.76 -1.99 35.67
CA SER A 282 -1.97 -3.16 36.54
C SER A 282 -2.08 -4.48 35.75
N GLU A 283 -1.62 -5.57 36.37
CA GLU A 283 -1.53 -6.91 35.75
C GLU A 283 -2.85 -7.43 35.15
N GLU A 284 -4.01 -7.02 35.68
CA GLU A 284 -5.32 -7.43 35.16
C GLU A 284 -5.62 -6.96 33.73
N ASN A 285 -5.01 -5.86 33.26
CA ASN A 285 -5.23 -5.36 31.89
C ASN A 285 -4.26 -5.96 30.86
N LYS A 286 -3.22 -6.69 31.28
CA LYS A 286 -2.21 -7.27 30.37
C LYS A 286 -2.78 -8.40 29.50
N THR A 287 -3.76 -9.15 30.00
CA THR A 287 -4.26 -10.39 29.35
C THR A 287 -5.24 -10.14 28.20
N ILE A 288 -5.89 -8.98 28.13
CA ILE A 288 -6.92 -8.70 27.10
C ILE A 288 -6.29 -8.11 25.83
N VAL A 289 -5.16 -7.41 25.93
CA VAL A 289 -4.51 -6.73 24.79
C VAL A 289 -3.63 -7.68 23.97
N SER A 290 -3.16 -8.80 24.54
CA SER A 290 -2.17 -9.68 23.91
C SER A 290 -2.67 -10.47 22.68
N ASN A 291 -3.99 -10.56 22.45
CA ASN A 291 -4.55 -11.44 21.42
C ASN A 291 -4.99 -10.73 20.12
N SER A 292 -5.15 -9.41 20.12
CA SER A 292 -5.50 -8.66 18.91
C SER A 292 -4.23 -8.08 18.27
N ARG A 293 -3.45 -8.93 17.61
CA ARG A 293 -2.36 -8.46 16.73
C ARG A 293 -3.01 -7.72 15.56
N LEU A 294 -2.86 -6.39 15.51
CA LEU A 294 -3.40 -5.54 14.45
C LEU A 294 -2.81 -5.98 13.10
N ARG A 295 -3.63 -6.52 12.20
CA ARG A 295 -3.14 -6.85 10.85
C ARG A 295 -3.12 -5.57 10.02
N LEU A 296 -2.02 -4.82 10.10
CA LEU A 296 -1.80 -3.62 9.27
C LEU A 296 -1.82 -3.97 7.78
N TRP A 297 -1.21 -5.10 7.43
CA TRP A 297 -1.05 -5.57 6.07
C TRP A 297 -1.95 -6.77 5.81
N GLU A 298 -2.73 -6.70 4.74
CA GLU A 298 -3.64 -7.77 4.30
C GLU A 298 -2.89 -8.83 3.49
N GLU A 299 -1.99 -8.38 2.61
CA GLU A 299 -1.20 -9.22 1.72
C GLU A 299 0.27 -8.77 1.77
N ILE A 300 1.19 -9.74 1.82
CA ILE A 300 2.63 -9.51 1.68
C ILE A 300 3.14 -10.43 0.58
N GLU A 301 3.72 -9.85 -0.46
CA GLU A 301 4.37 -10.57 -1.54
C GLU A 301 5.87 -10.23 -1.55
N VAL A 302 6.70 -11.24 -1.79
CA VAL A 302 8.14 -11.04 -1.97
C VAL A 302 8.51 -11.63 -3.31
N CYS A 303 9.23 -10.86 -4.11
CA CYS A 303 9.75 -11.30 -5.40
C CYS A 303 11.28 -11.19 -5.40
N LYS A 304 11.95 -12.27 -5.80
CA LYS A 304 13.39 -12.25 -6.01
C LYS A 304 13.69 -11.71 -7.40
N LEU A 305 14.46 -10.62 -7.47
CA LEU A 305 15.07 -10.11 -8.70
C LEU A 305 16.50 -10.67 -8.83
N LYS A 306 17.25 -10.24 -9.85
CA LYS A 306 18.59 -10.78 -10.13
C LYS A 306 19.53 -10.72 -8.92
N ALA A 307 19.58 -9.57 -8.23
CA ALA A 307 20.50 -9.34 -7.11
C ALA A 307 19.82 -8.76 -5.85
N ILE A 308 18.54 -8.40 -5.95
CA ILE A 308 17.76 -7.76 -4.88
C ILE A 308 16.40 -8.44 -4.76
N TYR A 309 15.73 -8.20 -3.66
CA TYR A 309 14.35 -8.60 -3.42
C TYR A 309 13.46 -7.37 -3.51
N MET A 310 12.28 -7.55 -4.10
CA MET A 310 11.19 -6.59 -4.05
C MET A 310 10.14 -7.11 -3.09
N TYR A 311 9.73 -6.27 -2.15
CA TYR A 311 8.69 -6.55 -1.19
C TYR A 311 7.48 -5.69 -1.51
N ARG A 312 6.29 -6.28 -1.44
CA ARG A 312 5.02 -5.58 -1.61
C ARG A 312 4.13 -5.86 -0.42
N PHE A 313 3.68 -4.82 0.23
CA PHE A 313 2.81 -4.83 1.39
C PHE A 313 1.50 -4.13 1.02
N ALA A 314 0.40 -4.87 0.94
CA ALA A 314 -0.91 -4.30 0.63
C ALA A 314 -1.63 -3.89 1.93
N LYS A 315 -2.05 -2.62 2.01
CA LYS A 315 -2.86 -2.11 3.12
C LYS A 315 -4.28 -2.67 3.01
N GLY A 316 -4.81 -3.19 4.12
CA GLY A 316 -6.17 -3.71 4.15
C GLY A 316 -7.26 -2.63 4.05
N GLU A 317 -8.52 -3.04 3.91
CA GLU A 317 -9.69 -2.14 3.97
C GLU A 317 -9.98 -1.57 5.37
N THR A 318 -9.29 -2.07 6.39
CA THR A 318 -9.61 -1.74 7.77
C THR A 318 -9.15 -0.32 8.07
N GLU A 319 -10.12 0.57 8.36
CA GLU A 319 -9.83 1.91 8.86
C GLU A 319 -9.28 1.83 10.28
N TYR A 320 -8.24 2.62 10.55
CA TYR A 320 -7.69 2.77 11.90
C TYR A 320 -7.88 4.22 12.34
N THR A 321 -8.42 4.39 13.54
CA THR A 321 -8.47 5.69 14.21
C THR A 321 -7.35 5.77 15.22
N GLU A 322 -6.68 6.90 15.29
CA GLU A 322 -5.73 7.16 16.35
C GLU A 322 -6.48 7.49 17.66
N LYS A 323 -6.12 6.80 18.74
CA LYS A 323 -6.57 7.14 20.10
C LYS A 323 -5.38 7.08 21.04
N ASP A 324 -5.02 8.21 21.63
CA ASP A 324 -3.87 8.35 22.52
C ASP A 324 -2.53 7.92 21.89
N GLY A 325 -2.34 8.15 20.58
CA GLY A 325 -1.18 7.69 19.81
C GLY A 325 -1.18 6.19 19.50
N LEU A 326 -2.23 5.43 19.86
CA LEU A 326 -2.42 4.05 19.41
C LEU A 326 -3.30 4.04 18.16
N LEU A 327 -2.91 3.28 17.14
CA LEU A 327 -3.86 2.88 16.11
C LEU A 327 -4.86 1.89 16.72
N VAL A 328 -6.11 2.31 16.83
CA VAL A 328 -7.23 1.46 17.20
C VAL A 328 -8.01 1.19 15.92
N GLU A 329 -8.25 -0.09 15.63
CA GLU A 329 -9.17 -0.51 14.56
C GLU A 329 -10.49 0.26 14.73
N LYS A 330 -10.82 1.11 13.76
CA LYS A 330 -12.13 1.75 13.73
C LYS A 330 -13.13 0.62 13.60
N ALA A 331 -14.02 0.48 14.58
CA ALA A 331 -14.95 -0.64 14.60
C ALA A 331 -15.83 -0.60 13.35
N SER A 332 -15.43 -1.33 12.30
CA SER A 332 -16.33 -1.60 11.19
C SER A 332 -17.47 -2.47 11.73
N LEU A 333 -18.71 -2.24 11.25
CA LEU A 333 -19.85 -3.08 11.64
C LEU A 333 -19.50 -4.58 11.59
N PRO A 334 -18.86 -5.10 10.52
CA PRO A 334 -18.44 -6.50 10.43
C PRO A 334 -17.43 -6.96 11.50
N SER A 335 -16.56 -6.05 11.99
CA SER A 335 -15.64 -6.32 13.10
C SER A 335 -16.39 -6.40 14.43
N MET A 336 -17.33 -5.48 14.66
CA MET A 336 -18.19 -5.46 15.85
C MET A 336 -19.07 -6.71 15.92
N HIS A 337 -19.71 -7.10 14.82
CA HIS A 337 -20.48 -8.35 14.71
C HIS A 337 -19.67 -9.59 15.06
N ARG A 338 -18.45 -9.71 14.54
CA ARG A 338 -17.55 -10.83 14.85
C ARG A 338 -17.17 -10.84 16.33
N LYS A 339 -16.87 -9.68 16.93
CA LYS A 339 -16.54 -9.55 18.36
C LYS A 339 -17.72 -9.95 19.25
N ILE A 340 -18.93 -9.47 18.96
CA ILE A 340 -20.16 -9.83 19.69
C ILE A 340 -20.44 -11.33 19.54
N ALA A 341 -20.40 -11.88 18.33
CA ALA A 341 -20.65 -13.31 18.08
C ALA A 341 -19.64 -14.21 18.81
N HIS A 342 -18.35 -13.86 18.81
CA HIS A 342 -17.33 -14.60 19.54
C HIS A 342 -17.55 -14.53 21.06
N LYS A 343 -17.92 -13.35 21.58
CA LYS A 343 -18.25 -13.19 23.00
C LYS A 343 -19.47 -14.02 23.40
N CYS A 344 -20.53 -14.04 22.60
CA CYS A 344 -21.70 -14.90 22.80
C CYS A 344 -21.31 -16.37 22.89
N LYS A 345 -20.54 -16.86 21.91
CA LYS A 345 -20.09 -18.26 21.87
C LYS A 345 -19.25 -18.64 23.11
N TYR A 346 -18.38 -17.73 23.56
CA TYR A 346 -17.59 -17.92 24.77
C TYR A 346 -18.47 -18.05 26.02
N LEU A 347 -19.44 -17.15 26.18
CA LEU A 347 -20.36 -17.17 27.32
C LEU A 347 -21.28 -18.41 27.29
N GLU A 348 -21.73 -18.84 26.12
CA GLU A 348 -22.49 -20.10 25.96
C GLU A 348 -21.67 -21.33 26.39
N ASN A 349 -20.36 -21.35 26.13
CA ASN A 349 -19.50 -22.41 26.61
C ASN A 349 -19.32 -22.37 28.14
N GLN A 350 -19.14 -21.19 28.74
CA GLN A 350 -19.10 -21.05 30.21
C GLN A 350 -20.40 -21.53 30.85
N LYS A 351 -21.55 -21.19 30.26
CA LYS A 351 -22.88 -21.64 30.67
C LYS A 351 -22.98 -23.17 30.69
N LYS A 352 -22.50 -23.84 29.63
CA LYS A 352 -22.50 -25.33 29.55
C LYS A 352 -21.67 -25.96 30.67
N VAL A 353 -20.50 -25.40 30.97
CA VAL A 353 -19.62 -25.89 32.05
C VAL A 353 -20.30 -25.73 33.42
N LEU A 354 -20.90 -24.56 33.69
CA LEU A 354 -21.61 -24.31 34.95
C LEU A 354 -22.84 -25.21 35.12
N LEU A 355 -23.57 -25.47 34.03
CA LEU A 355 -24.72 -26.38 34.03
C LEU A 355 -24.32 -27.83 34.27
N ALA A 356 -23.21 -28.28 33.69
CA ALA A 356 -22.67 -29.62 33.96
C ALA A 356 -22.27 -29.74 35.44
N TYR A 357 -21.56 -28.74 35.95
CA TYR A 357 -21.11 -28.69 37.34
C TYR A 357 -22.29 -28.68 38.34
N SER A 358 -23.34 -27.89 38.08
CA SER A 358 -24.51 -27.84 38.95
C SER A 358 -25.31 -29.15 38.94
N LYS A 359 -25.43 -29.81 37.77
CA LYS A 359 -26.04 -31.15 37.66
C LYS A 359 -25.27 -32.20 38.44
N THR A 360 -23.93 -32.19 38.36
CA THR A 360 -23.08 -33.11 39.14
C THR A 360 -23.30 -32.90 40.64
N ILE A 361 -23.25 -31.66 41.13
CA ILE A 361 -23.48 -31.38 42.55
C ILE A 361 -24.88 -31.82 42.99
N TYR A 362 -25.91 -31.48 42.21
CA TYR A 362 -27.30 -31.83 42.53
C TYR A 362 -27.53 -33.35 42.56
N HIS A 363 -26.93 -34.09 41.63
CA HIS A 363 -27.01 -35.54 41.61
C HIS A 363 -26.29 -36.14 42.82
N THR A 364 -25.08 -35.67 43.14
CA THR A 364 -24.33 -36.14 44.33
C THR A 364 -24.97 -35.76 45.66
N SER A 365 -25.84 -34.75 45.70
CA SER A 365 -26.58 -34.36 46.91
C SER A 365 -27.91 -35.10 47.09
N ASN A 366 -28.52 -35.60 46.01
CA ASN A 366 -29.86 -36.21 46.03
C ASN A 366 -29.87 -37.72 45.82
N VAL A 367 -28.89 -38.28 45.10
CA VAL A 367 -28.65 -39.72 45.18
C VAL A 367 -28.08 -39.92 46.57
N GLY A 368 -28.93 -40.37 47.49
CA GLY A 368 -28.53 -40.62 48.86
C GLY A 368 -27.24 -41.41 48.86
N TRP A 369 -26.33 -41.08 49.78
CA TRP A 369 -25.15 -41.88 50.10
C TRP A 369 -25.58 -43.20 50.76
N GLU A 370 -26.57 -43.88 50.19
CA GLU A 370 -27.12 -45.15 50.64
C GLU A 370 -26.19 -46.31 50.25
N ASP A 371 -25.22 -46.07 49.38
CA ASP A 371 -24.11 -46.99 49.12
C ASP A 371 -23.13 -46.90 50.31
N LYS A 372 -23.53 -47.50 51.43
CA LYS A 372 -22.68 -47.80 52.60
C LYS A 372 -21.58 -48.76 52.15
N ARG A 373 -20.56 -48.24 51.46
CA ARG A 373 -19.25 -48.89 51.49
C ARG A 373 -18.72 -48.70 52.90
N ASP A 374 -18.61 -49.80 53.62
CA ASP A 374 -18.22 -49.87 55.01
C ASP A 374 -16.99 -48.99 55.29
N GLY A 375 -17.18 -47.93 56.10
CA GLY A 375 -16.09 -47.16 56.69
C GLY A 375 -15.91 -45.70 56.25
N VAL A 376 -16.72 -45.14 55.35
CA VAL A 376 -16.66 -43.69 55.04
C VAL A 376 -17.76 -42.96 55.79
N GLU A 377 -17.40 -42.19 56.83
CA GLU A 377 -18.33 -41.33 57.56
C GLU A 377 -19.01 -40.33 56.61
N ALA A 378 -20.34 -40.20 56.76
CA ALA A 378 -21.11 -39.25 55.99
C ALA A 378 -20.54 -37.82 56.17
N PRO A 379 -20.43 -37.02 55.10
CA PRO A 379 -19.99 -35.65 55.24
C PRO A 379 -20.93 -34.89 56.18
N GLY A 380 -20.39 -34.33 57.26
CA GLY A 380 -21.18 -33.56 58.23
C GLY A 380 -21.96 -32.41 57.57
N ASP A 381 -23.05 -31.98 58.23
CA ASP A 381 -24.03 -31.00 57.72
C ASP A 381 -23.41 -29.73 57.13
N ASP A 382 -22.27 -29.27 57.65
CA ASP A 382 -21.54 -28.10 57.15
C ASP A 382 -21.02 -28.28 55.72
N LYS A 383 -20.56 -29.49 55.36
CA LYS A 383 -20.11 -29.79 53.99
C LYS A 383 -21.29 -29.80 53.02
N LEU A 384 -22.43 -30.37 53.41
CA LEU A 384 -23.67 -30.35 52.62
C LEU A 384 -24.17 -28.92 52.39
N LYS A 385 -24.16 -28.10 53.45
CA LYS A 385 -24.52 -26.67 53.38
C LYS A 385 -23.58 -25.88 52.45
N TYR A 386 -22.26 -26.15 52.52
CA TYR A 386 -21.27 -25.54 51.63
C TYR A 386 -21.55 -25.86 50.16
N TRP A 387 -21.76 -27.13 49.82
CA TRP A 387 -22.03 -27.56 48.43
C TRP A 387 -23.36 -27.02 47.90
N ARG A 388 -24.40 -26.97 48.76
CA ARG A 388 -25.69 -26.36 48.41
C ARG A 388 -25.54 -24.87 48.09
N ASN A 389 -24.79 -24.13 48.90
CA ASN A 389 -24.53 -22.70 48.65
C ASN A 389 -23.74 -22.50 47.35
N ARG A 390 -22.75 -23.34 47.05
CA ARG A 390 -22.01 -23.29 45.78
C ARG A 390 -22.88 -23.61 44.57
N ALA A 391 -23.77 -24.60 44.68
CA ALA A 391 -24.74 -24.91 43.62
C ALA A 391 -25.68 -23.73 43.36
N MET A 392 -26.21 -23.11 44.41
CA MET A 392 -27.08 -21.93 44.28
C MET A 392 -26.34 -20.73 43.67
N ALA A 393 -25.08 -20.48 44.05
CA ALA A 393 -24.25 -19.45 43.44
C ALA A 393 -23.98 -19.72 41.95
N ALA A 394 -23.74 -20.98 41.57
CA ALA A 394 -23.58 -21.38 40.18
C ALA A 394 -24.86 -21.18 39.37
N ILE A 395 -26.03 -21.53 39.92
CA ILE A 395 -27.35 -21.30 39.30
C ILE A 395 -27.58 -19.81 39.08
N LYS A 396 -27.32 -18.97 40.09
CA LYS A 396 -27.45 -17.51 39.99
C LYS A 396 -26.56 -16.94 38.88
N LYS A 397 -25.27 -17.31 38.85
CA LYS A 397 -24.33 -16.88 37.81
C LYS A 397 -24.76 -17.35 36.42
N ASN A 398 -25.38 -18.52 36.32
CA ASN A 398 -25.90 -19.04 35.06
C ASN A 398 -27.06 -18.18 34.53
N SER A 399 -27.95 -17.72 35.42
CA SER A 399 -29.04 -16.80 35.08
C SER A 399 -28.51 -15.42 34.62
N GLU A 400 -27.49 -14.88 35.29
CA GLU A 400 -26.83 -13.63 34.87
C GLU A 400 -26.16 -13.75 33.49
N LEU A 401 -25.51 -14.89 33.22
CA LEU A 401 -24.94 -15.19 31.92
C LEU A 401 -26.02 -15.32 30.83
N GLU A 402 -27.17 -15.92 31.14
CA GLU A 402 -28.31 -15.98 30.20
C GLU A 402 -28.80 -14.59 29.83
N MET A 403 -29.02 -13.70 30.79
CA MET A 403 -29.43 -12.32 30.50
C MET A 403 -28.38 -11.60 29.63
N THR A 404 -27.10 -11.78 29.93
CA THR A 404 -26.00 -11.18 29.15
C THR A 404 -25.96 -11.72 27.71
N ILE A 405 -26.13 -13.03 27.53
CA ILE A 405 -26.18 -13.66 26.20
C ILE A 405 -27.40 -13.14 25.41
N THR A 406 -28.56 -13.01 26.05
CA THR A 406 -29.77 -12.47 25.42
C THR A 406 -29.55 -11.03 24.98
N ALA A 407 -29.03 -10.17 25.84
CA ALA A 407 -28.72 -8.77 25.49
C ALA A 407 -27.74 -8.66 24.32
N LEU A 408 -26.66 -9.46 24.31
CA LEU A 408 -25.71 -9.48 23.19
C LEU A 408 -26.33 -10.02 21.90
N LYS A 409 -27.27 -10.98 21.96
CA LYS A 409 -28.01 -11.46 20.79
C LYS A 409 -28.93 -10.37 20.23
N GLU A 410 -29.62 -9.62 21.09
CA GLU A 410 -30.44 -8.48 20.69
C GLU A 410 -29.59 -7.36 20.04
N GLU A 411 -28.41 -7.07 20.60
CA GLU A 411 -27.45 -6.13 20.02
C GLU A 411 -26.93 -6.61 18.66
N LEU A 412 -26.60 -7.90 18.52
CA LEU A 412 -26.18 -8.50 17.26
C LEU A 412 -27.28 -8.40 16.19
N GLU A 413 -28.53 -8.67 16.57
CA GLU A 413 -29.69 -8.51 15.69
C GLU A 413 -29.93 -7.05 15.30
N ALA A 414 -29.80 -6.12 16.25
CA ALA A 414 -29.89 -4.68 15.98
C ALA A 414 -28.82 -4.24 14.97
N SER A 415 -27.57 -4.68 15.16
CA SER A 415 -26.48 -4.41 14.24
C SER A 415 -26.74 -5.04 12.86
N ASN A 416 -27.27 -6.27 12.79
CA ASN A 416 -27.69 -6.91 11.53
C ASN A 416 -28.79 -6.12 10.80
N ARG A 417 -29.73 -5.52 11.53
CA ARG A 417 -30.77 -4.65 10.95
C ARG A 417 -30.15 -3.39 10.35
N VAL A 418 -29.16 -2.79 11.02
CA VAL A 418 -28.42 -1.62 10.49
C VAL A 418 -27.64 -1.99 9.23
N GLN A 419 -26.91 -3.11 9.24
CA GLN A 419 -26.16 -3.59 8.07
C GLN A 419 -27.08 -3.81 6.86
N LYS A 420 -28.21 -4.50 7.03
CA LYS A 420 -29.20 -4.69 5.95
C LYS A 420 -29.75 -3.36 5.40
N ARG A 421 -29.91 -2.34 6.24
CA ARG A 421 -30.33 -0.99 5.79
C ARG A 421 -29.23 -0.32 4.96
N LEU A 422 -27.97 -0.45 5.35
CA LEU A 422 -26.83 0.07 4.61
C LEU A 422 -26.67 -0.63 3.26
N GLU A 423 -26.78 -1.96 3.21
CA GLU A 423 -26.75 -2.73 1.96
C GLU A 423 -27.85 -2.30 0.99
N ARG A 424 -29.09 -2.11 1.48
CA ARG A 424 -30.19 -1.58 0.67
C ARG A 424 -29.91 -0.17 0.13
N ARG A 425 -29.32 0.71 0.95
CA ARG A 425 -28.94 2.07 0.52
C ARG A 425 -27.82 2.04 -0.52
N SER A 426 -26.81 1.19 -0.33
CA SER A 426 -25.71 1.01 -1.27
C SER A 426 -26.21 0.47 -2.62
N ALA A 427 -27.10 -0.54 -2.60
CA ALA A 427 -27.70 -1.08 -3.81
C ALA A 427 -28.53 -0.02 -4.55
N LYS A 428 -29.30 0.80 -3.82
CA LYS A 428 -30.05 1.93 -4.40
C LYS A 428 -29.12 2.96 -5.05
N PHE A 429 -28.04 3.34 -4.34
CA PHE A 429 -27.05 4.30 -4.85
C PHE A 429 -26.34 3.78 -6.11
N GLN A 430 -25.97 2.49 -6.12
CA GLN A 430 -25.34 1.87 -7.29
C GLN A 430 -26.29 1.84 -8.49
N TYR A 431 -27.57 1.52 -8.28
CA TYR A 431 -28.59 1.61 -9.32
C TYR A 431 -28.76 3.05 -9.85
N GLU A 432 -28.79 4.06 -8.97
CA GLU A 432 -28.85 5.48 -9.35
C GLU A 432 -27.61 5.90 -10.17
N MET A 433 -26.42 5.42 -9.79
CA MET A 433 -25.19 5.65 -10.55
C MET A 433 -25.20 4.99 -11.93
N GLU A 434 -25.67 3.76 -12.03
CA GLU A 434 -25.80 3.04 -13.31
C GLU A 434 -26.82 3.76 -14.23
N ALA A 435 -27.92 4.25 -13.67
CA ALA A 435 -28.91 5.06 -14.39
C ALA A 435 -28.30 6.37 -14.92
N MET A 436 -27.59 7.13 -14.07
CA MET A 436 -26.89 8.36 -14.50
C MET A 436 -25.83 8.09 -15.58
N THR A 437 -25.11 6.98 -15.46
CA THR A 437 -24.10 6.58 -16.45
C THR A 437 -24.75 6.21 -17.79
N ALA A 438 -25.91 5.56 -17.77
CA ALA A 438 -26.68 5.25 -18.97
C ALA A 438 -27.26 6.51 -19.63
N GLU A 439 -27.79 7.45 -18.84
CA GLU A 439 -28.24 8.76 -19.34
C GLU A 439 -27.08 9.55 -19.97
N PHE A 440 -25.92 9.59 -19.32
CA PHE A 440 -24.73 10.24 -19.86
C PHE A 440 -24.27 9.61 -21.18
N LYS A 441 -24.29 8.27 -21.27
CA LYS A 441 -23.96 7.55 -22.51
C LYS A 441 -24.94 7.87 -23.63
N ASN A 442 -26.25 7.90 -23.33
CA ASN A 442 -27.28 8.27 -24.31
C ASN A 442 -27.11 9.72 -24.78
N HIS A 443 -26.82 10.64 -23.86
CA HIS A 443 -26.54 12.04 -24.20
C HIS A 443 -25.27 12.18 -25.06
N SER A 444 -24.19 11.47 -24.72
CA SER A 444 -22.96 11.45 -25.50
C SER A 444 -23.18 10.92 -26.92
N MET A 445 -24.00 9.87 -27.08
CA MET A 445 -24.36 9.36 -28.42
C MET A 445 -25.21 10.36 -29.21
N SER A 446 -26.12 11.07 -28.55
CA SER A 446 -26.93 12.14 -29.16
C SER A 446 -26.03 13.27 -29.68
N VAL A 447 -25.13 13.79 -28.85
CA VAL A 447 -24.18 14.86 -29.22
C VAL A 447 -23.28 14.42 -30.37
N GLU A 448 -22.79 13.18 -30.36
CA GLU A 448 -21.96 12.66 -31.45
C GLU A 448 -22.77 12.51 -32.76
N SER A 449 -24.04 12.12 -32.67
CA SER A 449 -24.94 12.05 -33.83
C SER A 449 -25.21 13.43 -34.43
N GLU A 450 -25.43 14.45 -33.60
CA GLU A 450 -25.60 15.84 -34.03
C GLU A 450 -24.34 16.41 -34.68
N LYS A 451 -23.16 16.13 -34.11
CA LYS A 451 -21.87 16.50 -34.73
C LYS A 451 -21.71 15.89 -36.12
N ARG A 452 -22.00 14.59 -36.28
CA ARG A 452 -21.95 13.91 -37.59
C ARG A 452 -22.93 14.52 -38.59
N LEU A 453 -24.14 14.88 -38.14
CA LEU A 453 -25.16 15.49 -38.99
C LEU A 453 -24.73 16.89 -39.45
N HIS A 454 -24.12 17.67 -38.55
CA HIS A 454 -23.54 18.98 -38.85
C HIS A 454 -22.35 18.89 -39.82
N GLU A 455 -21.46 17.91 -39.65
CA GLU A 455 -20.34 17.65 -40.57
C GLU A 455 -20.82 17.23 -41.97
N ASN A 456 -21.83 16.36 -42.05
CA ASN A 456 -22.45 15.97 -43.31
C ASN A 456 -23.11 17.17 -44.01
N HIS A 457 -23.77 18.05 -43.26
CA HIS A 457 -24.34 19.27 -43.83
C HIS A 457 -23.26 20.21 -44.40
N LYS A 458 -22.15 20.40 -43.68
CA LYS A 458 -20.98 21.15 -44.18
C LYS A 458 -20.39 20.54 -45.45
N ARG A 459 -20.27 19.21 -45.53
CA ARG A 459 -19.79 18.50 -46.74
C ARG A 459 -20.74 18.71 -47.92
N ASN A 460 -22.05 18.62 -47.71
CA ASN A 460 -23.04 18.82 -48.76
C ASN A 460 -23.04 20.27 -49.29
N GLU A 461 -22.92 21.27 -48.41
CA GLU A 461 -22.79 22.68 -48.80
C GLU A 461 -21.50 22.94 -49.59
N ALA A 462 -20.37 22.36 -49.16
CA ALA A 462 -19.11 22.42 -49.92
C ALA A 462 -19.24 21.79 -51.32
N MET A 463 -19.93 20.65 -51.43
CA MET A 463 -20.18 19.96 -52.69
C MET A 463 -21.09 20.78 -53.63
N LYS A 464 -22.15 21.42 -53.10
CA LYS A 464 -23.00 22.34 -53.88
C LYS A 464 -22.21 23.53 -54.42
N LYS A 465 -21.29 24.11 -53.63
CA LYS A 465 -20.42 25.20 -54.09
C LYS A 465 -19.50 24.76 -55.23
N LEU A 466 -18.92 23.56 -55.14
CA LEU A 466 -18.09 22.98 -56.21
C LEU A 466 -18.89 22.70 -57.50
N LEU A 467 -20.10 22.15 -57.39
CA LEU A 467 -20.95 21.87 -58.56
C LEU A 467 -21.51 23.15 -59.19
N GLY A 468 -21.88 24.16 -58.38
CA GLY A 468 -22.38 25.44 -58.85
C GLY A 468 -21.35 26.28 -59.60
N THR A 469 -20.07 26.19 -59.21
CA THR A 469 -18.95 26.85 -59.91
C THR A 469 -18.59 26.11 -61.21
N SER A 470 -18.52 24.77 -61.19
CA SER A 470 -18.14 23.99 -62.37
C SER A 470 -19.15 24.03 -63.53
N ILE A 471 -20.44 24.22 -63.27
CA ILE A 471 -21.45 24.25 -64.34
C ILE A 471 -21.58 25.65 -64.95
N ARG A 472 -21.43 26.70 -64.13
CA ARG A 472 -21.55 28.09 -64.59
C ARG A 472 -20.35 28.52 -65.46
N ASP A 473 -19.15 28.08 -65.11
CA ASP A 473 -17.92 28.45 -65.84
C ASP A 473 -17.74 27.66 -67.15
N LYS A 474 -18.35 26.48 -67.27
CA LYS A 474 -18.29 25.67 -68.51
C LYS A 474 -19.30 26.08 -69.58
N TRP A 475 -20.32 26.86 -69.23
CA TRP A 475 -21.34 27.31 -70.19
C TRP A 475 -21.10 28.74 -70.70
N SER A 476 -20.25 29.55 -70.04
CA SER A 476 -19.95 30.91 -70.50
C SER A 476 -18.82 31.02 -71.53
N ASN A 477 -18.08 29.95 -71.81
CA ASN A 477 -16.92 29.96 -72.72
C ASN A 477 -17.10 29.11 -73.99
N ARG A 478 -18.33 28.74 -74.35
CA ARG A 478 -18.60 28.07 -75.64
C ARG A 478 -18.84 29.10 -76.73
N ASP A 479 -17.78 29.82 -77.05
CA ASP A 479 -17.69 30.64 -78.25
C ASP A 479 -17.62 29.69 -79.47
N LEU A 480 -18.57 29.87 -80.38
CA LEU A 480 -18.73 29.08 -81.60
C LEU A 480 -17.68 29.52 -82.63
N GLY A 481 -16.49 28.93 -82.56
CA GLY A 481 -15.48 29.03 -83.61
C GLY A 481 -15.65 27.92 -84.64
N GLU A 482 -16.28 28.24 -85.77
CA GLU A 482 -16.12 27.52 -87.04
C GLU A 482 -14.64 27.44 -87.42
N LYS A 483 -14.14 26.26 -87.82
CA LYS A 483 -13.52 26.06 -89.14
C LYS A 483 -12.94 24.65 -89.35
N ASP A 484 -13.34 24.13 -90.50
CA ASP A 484 -12.60 23.41 -91.54
C ASP A 484 -11.94 22.05 -91.29
N GLU A 485 -12.45 21.13 -92.10
CA GLU A 485 -11.92 19.85 -92.53
C GLU A 485 -10.49 19.96 -93.10
N SER A 486 -9.64 18.98 -92.79
CA SER A 486 -8.99 18.15 -93.83
C SER A 486 -8.00 17.12 -93.27
N SER A 487 -8.40 15.85 -93.43
CA SER A 487 -7.58 14.77 -94.01
C SER A 487 -6.42 14.09 -93.25
N ARG A 488 -6.45 12.75 -93.37
CA ARG A 488 -5.37 11.74 -93.28
C ARG A 488 -4.86 11.39 -91.87
N SER A 489 -4.42 10.17 -91.55
CA SER A 489 -4.58 8.80 -92.03
C SER A 489 -3.65 7.94 -91.16
N LEU A 490 -4.09 6.75 -90.74
CA LEU A 490 -3.29 5.57 -90.37
C LEU A 490 -2.27 5.68 -89.22
N GLY A 491 -2.34 4.70 -88.29
CA GLY A 491 -1.19 4.33 -87.48
C GLY A 491 -1.54 3.65 -86.17
N ASN A 492 -1.59 2.32 -86.19
CA ASN A 492 -1.53 1.44 -85.02
C ASN A 492 -0.46 1.89 -84.00
N THR A 493 -0.69 1.66 -82.71
CA THR A 493 0.18 0.83 -81.83
C THR A 493 -0.44 0.77 -80.44
N VAL A 494 -0.82 -0.44 -80.01
CA VAL A 494 -1.18 -0.76 -78.64
C VAL A 494 0.10 -0.74 -77.79
N GLN A 495 0.16 0.11 -76.76
CA GLN A 495 1.09 -0.03 -75.65
C GLN A 495 0.32 -0.18 -74.33
N PRO A 496 0.76 -1.08 -73.43
CA PRO A 496 0.09 -1.29 -72.16
C PRO A 496 0.46 -0.21 -71.14
N VAL A 497 -0.56 0.35 -70.49
CA VAL A 497 -0.42 1.32 -69.40
C VAL A 497 0.28 0.65 -68.21
N GLY A 498 1.40 1.23 -67.83
CA GLY A 498 2.22 0.83 -66.71
C GLY A 498 1.46 0.90 -65.37
N ILE A 499 1.61 -0.18 -64.61
CA ILE A 499 1.24 -0.27 -63.20
C ILE A 499 2.05 0.77 -62.41
N LEU A 500 1.35 1.67 -61.74
CA LEU A 500 1.88 2.59 -60.74
C LEU A 500 2.57 1.81 -59.63
N LYS A 501 3.91 1.78 -59.66
CA LYS A 501 4.73 1.35 -58.52
C LYS A 501 4.60 2.39 -57.41
N ASN A 502 3.97 1.99 -56.31
CA ASN A 502 4.03 2.69 -55.03
C ASN A 502 5.49 2.97 -54.66
N LYS A 503 5.84 4.25 -54.53
CA LYS A 503 7.07 4.70 -53.87
C LYS A 503 7.09 4.17 -52.44
N ARG A 504 7.94 3.19 -52.16
CA ARG A 504 8.37 2.86 -50.80
C ARG A 504 9.10 4.07 -50.23
N VAL A 505 8.57 4.59 -49.12
CA VAL A 505 9.27 5.52 -48.23
C VAL A 505 10.52 4.80 -47.73
N GLY A 506 11.68 5.37 -48.02
CA GLY A 506 12.96 4.88 -47.51
C GLY A 506 12.98 5.07 -45.99
N TYR A 507 13.24 3.98 -45.28
CA TYR A 507 13.67 4.04 -43.89
C TYR A 507 15.02 4.76 -43.85
N ILE A 508 15.07 5.86 -43.10
CA ILE A 508 16.32 6.47 -42.66
C ILE A 508 16.89 5.52 -41.60
N GLU A 509 18.05 4.93 -41.88
CA GLU A 509 18.87 4.28 -40.87
C GLU A 509 19.33 5.37 -39.88
N GLU A 510 18.72 5.40 -38.70
CA GLU A 510 19.27 6.09 -37.55
C GLU A 510 20.59 5.42 -37.17
N ARG A 511 21.68 6.17 -37.34
CA ARG A 511 22.99 5.83 -36.78
C ARG A 511 22.89 5.81 -35.27
N ASP A 512 23.07 4.63 -34.70
CA ASP A 512 23.33 4.39 -33.29
C ASP A 512 24.67 5.06 -32.89
N ASP A 513 24.61 6.35 -32.52
CA ASP A 513 25.69 7.02 -31.81
C ASP A 513 25.74 6.49 -30.38
N ARG A 514 26.45 5.37 -30.19
CA ARG A 514 26.90 4.90 -28.88
C ARG A 514 27.82 5.96 -28.26
N ARG A 515 27.25 6.89 -27.50
CA ARG A 515 28.00 7.67 -26.51
C ARG A 515 28.38 6.73 -25.37
N GLU A 516 29.64 6.32 -25.35
CA GLU A 516 30.29 5.78 -24.16
C GLU A 516 30.21 6.80 -23.01
N HIS A 517 29.26 6.60 -22.10
CA HIS A 517 29.35 7.22 -20.78
C HIS A 517 30.50 6.55 -20.02
N ARG A 518 31.62 7.27 -19.92
CA ARG A 518 32.69 7.02 -18.94
C ARG A 518 32.08 6.97 -17.54
N ARG A 519 31.78 5.77 -17.06
CA ARG A 519 31.58 5.50 -15.63
C ARG A 519 32.95 5.50 -14.98
N SER A 520 33.31 6.57 -14.27
CA SER A 520 34.44 6.55 -13.35
C SER A 520 34.09 5.66 -12.17
N SER A 521 34.57 4.42 -12.20
CA SER A 521 34.77 3.66 -10.97
C SER A 521 35.98 4.28 -10.27
N MET A 522 35.80 4.76 -9.03
CA MET A 522 36.96 5.00 -8.17
C MET A 522 37.60 3.66 -7.80
N PRO A 523 38.93 3.59 -7.67
CA PRO A 523 39.59 2.43 -7.08
C PRO A 523 39.26 2.38 -5.58
N VAL A 524 38.93 1.17 -5.13
CA VAL A 524 38.59 0.79 -3.75
C VAL A 524 39.76 1.01 -2.81
#